data_AF-A0A9W7W931-F1
#
_entry.id   AF-A0A9W7W931-F1
#
_cell.length_a   1.000
_cell.length_b   1.000
_cell.length_c   1.000
_cell.angle_alpha   90.00
_cell.angle_beta   90.00
_cell.angle_gamma   90.00
#
_symmetry.space_group_name_H-M   'P 1'
#
loop_
_entity.id
_entity.type
_entity.pdbx_description
1 polymer ?
#
loop_
_entity_poly.entity_id
_entity_poly.type
_entity_poly.pdbx_seq_one_letter_code
_entity_poly.pdbx_strand_id
1 'polypeptide(L)'
;MPVECCPICFRMYAWLSQHLVVFHRVQNKDERKLLLSLESRRVNVREGICPLPGCGKETTRLDRHIKVHTELSSGAQEDALRDIKRKKVLKELAVLRESNPTVPMVSILDLQADDDQLSELEDPVVPQDCEEEKEAERSLCNSPRCKKRGERFKVEIADLNKQVDTLTETAEIQKTKKQITKRLLSSLGPEDEDKDDAPVDPEENPLPQRRSPQPTTSQQAIARGESSAQQRNEERSPPHYPDHVSVLSE
;
A
#
# COMPACT_ATOMS: atom_id res chain seq x y z
N MET A 1 9.37 -21.00 -0.18
CA MET A 1 10.21 -19.92 -0.72
C MET A 1 9.39 -18.65 -0.76
N PRO A 2 9.85 -17.52 -0.22
CA PRO A 2 9.15 -16.25 -0.39
C PRO A 2 9.10 -15.90 -1.87
N VAL A 3 7.97 -15.37 -2.33
CA VAL A 3 7.77 -14.95 -3.72
C VAL A 3 7.76 -13.43 -3.71
N GLU A 4 8.70 -12.83 -4.42
CA GLU A 4 8.96 -11.39 -4.42
C GLU A 4 8.45 -10.78 -5.74
N CYS A 5 7.88 -9.58 -5.70
CA CYS A 5 7.41 -8.87 -6.87
C CYS A 5 8.54 -8.09 -7.56
N CYS A 6 8.64 -8.16 -8.88
CA CYS A 6 9.58 -7.33 -9.62
C CYS A 6 9.07 -5.88 -9.69
N PRO A 7 9.86 -4.88 -9.25
CA PRO A 7 9.42 -3.48 -9.27
C PRO A 7 9.36 -2.87 -10.68
N ILE A 8 9.92 -3.55 -11.70
CA ILE A 8 9.94 -3.05 -13.09
C ILE A 8 8.76 -3.63 -13.89
N CYS A 9 8.45 -4.93 -13.74
CA CYS A 9 7.38 -5.58 -14.50
C CYS A 9 6.18 -6.04 -13.67
N PHE A 10 6.19 -5.79 -12.36
CA PHE A 10 5.11 -6.09 -11.41
C PHE A 10 4.63 -7.54 -11.42
N ARG A 11 5.55 -8.47 -11.72
CA ARG A 11 5.30 -9.92 -11.71
C ARG A 11 6.03 -10.58 -10.55
N MET A 12 5.44 -11.65 -10.05
CA MET A 12 5.94 -12.43 -8.93
C MET A 12 6.99 -13.45 -9.39
N TYR A 13 8.13 -13.48 -8.72
CA TYR A 13 9.23 -14.41 -9.00
C TYR A 13 9.80 -14.96 -7.69
N ALA A 14 10.13 -16.26 -7.66
CA ALA A 14 10.86 -16.83 -6.54
C ALA A 14 12.30 -16.29 -6.48
N TRP A 15 12.94 -16.07 -7.64
CA TRP A 15 14.33 -15.65 -7.77
C TRP A 15 14.43 -14.28 -8.44
N LEU A 16 14.00 -13.24 -7.71
CA LEU A 16 13.95 -11.87 -8.21
C LEU A 16 15.32 -11.35 -8.68
N SER A 17 16.40 -11.69 -7.96
CA SER A 17 17.77 -11.26 -8.30
C SER A 17 18.20 -11.74 -9.70
N GLN A 18 17.94 -13.00 -10.03
CA GLN A 18 18.25 -13.54 -11.35
C GLN A 18 17.32 -12.95 -12.42
N HIS A 19 16.04 -12.79 -12.11
CA HIS A 19 15.09 -12.17 -13.01
C HIS A 19 15.52 -10.76 -13.44
N LEU A 20 15.97 -9.92 -12.51
CA LEU A 20 16.46 -8.56 -12.80
C LEU A 20 17.67 -8.57 -13.76
N VAL A 21 18.58 -9.52 -13.61
CA VAL A 21 19.77 -9.62 -14.47
C VAL A 21 19.41 -10.13 -15.86
N VAL A 22 18.60 -11.19 -15.94
CA VAL A 22 18.34 -11.89 -17.21
C VAL A 22 17.31 -11.14 -18.06
N PHE A 23 16.20 -10.69 -17.46
CA PHE A 23 15.10 -10.06 -18.19
C PHE A 23 15.24 -8.55 -18.29
N HIS A 24 15.63 -7.90 -17.19
CA HIS A 24 15.75 -6.44 -17.13
C HIS A 24 17.18 -5.94 -17.36
N ARG A 25 18.16 -6.84 -17.52
CA ARG A 25 19.56 -6.49 -17.79
C ARG A 25 20.17 -5.53 -16.76
N VAL A 26 19.74 -5.62 -15.51
CA VAL A 26 20.31 -4.84 -14.41
C VAL A 26 21.70 -5.37 -14.08
N GLN A 27 22.72 -4.79 -14.71
CA GLN A 27 24.12 -5.18 -14.52
C GLN A 27 24.76 -4.46 -13.34
N ASN A 28 24.28 -3.26 -13.00
CA ASN A 28 24.77 -2.50 -11.87
C ASN A 28 24.39 -3.20 -10.55
N LYS A 29 25.41 -3.53 -9.74
CA LYS A 29 25.23 -4.27 -8.49
C LYS A 29 24.52 -3.45 -7.42
N ASP A 30 24.78 -2.14 -7.39
CA ASP A 30 24.20 -1.21 -6.42
C ASP A 30 22.73 -0.95 -6.76
N GLU A 31 22.42 -0.71 -8.03
CA GLU A 31 21.03 -0.64 -8.53
C GLU A 31 20.27 -1.93 -8.17
N ARG A 32 20.85 -3.09 -8.46
CA ARG A 32 20.22 -4.38 -8.12
C ARG A 32 19.97 -4.53 -6.62
N LYS A 33 20.90 -4.09 -5.77
CA LYS A 33 20.76 -4.13 -4.32
C LYS A 33 19.62 -3.23 -3.86
N LEU A 34 19.50 -2.03 -4.44
CA LEU A 34 18.41 -1.10 -4.16
C LEU A 34 17.05 -1.68 -4.58
N LEU A 35 16.94 -2.26 -5.78
CA LEU A 35 15.71 -2.90 -6.26
C LEU A 35 15.29 -4.10 -5.39
N LEU A 36 16.24 -4.91 -4.92
CA LEU A 36 15.96 -6.01 -4.00
C LEU A 36 15.56 -5.51 -2.60
N SER A 37 16.15 -4.39 -2.16
CA SER A 37 15.81 -3.77 -0.87
C SER A 37 14.42 -3.13 -0.89
N LEU A 38 14.01 -2.61 -2.05
CA LEU A 38 12.68 -2.08 -2.30
C LEU A 38 11.60 -3.14 -2.06
N GLU A 39 11.79 -4.33 -2.63
CA GLU A 39 10.81 -5.42 -2.52
C GLU A 39 10.89 -6.15 -1.17
N SER A 40 12.09 -6.45 -0.68
CA SER A 40 12.26 -7.12 0.62
C SER A 40 11.88 -6.23 1.82
N ARG A 41 11.69 -4.92 1.61
CA ARG A 41 11.31 -3.91 2.62
C ARG A 41 12.30 -3.81 3.80
N ARG A 42 13.49 -4.40 3.66
CA ARG A 42 14.56 -4.40 4.66
C ARG A 42 15.44 -3.16 4.53
N VAL A 43 14.81 -1.99 4.53
CA VAL A 43 15.48 -0.69 4.47
C VAL A 43 15.41 -0.06 5.85
N ASN A 44 16.56 0.33 6.38
CA ASN A 44 16.64 1.01 7.67
C ASN A 44 16.28 2.49 7.49
N VAL A 45 15.12 2.91 7.98
CA VAL A 45 14.68 4.31 8.00
C VAL A 45 14.83 4.82 9.42
N ARG A 46 16.07 5.18 9.77
CA ARG A 46 16.35 5.74 11.10
C ARG A 46 15.97 7.21 11.12
N GLU A 47 16.56 8.00 10.24
CA GLU A 47 16.44 9.46 10.27
C GLU A 47 15.49 9.98 9.18
N GLY A 48 14.62 10.92 9.54
CA GLY A 48 13.73 11.61 8.60
C GLY A 48 12.63 12.44 9.26
N ILE A 49 11.93 13.20 8.42
CA ILE A 49 10.72 13.95 8.78
C ILE A 49 9.51 13.02 8.73
N CYS A 50 8.63 13.10 9.71
CA CYS A 50 7.36 12.39 9.70
C CYS A 50 6.48 12.84 8.50
N PRO A 51 6.01 11.92 7.63
CA PRO A 51 5.20 12.26 6.46
C PRO A 51 3.75 12.59 6.82
N LEU A 52 3.35 12.49 8.08
CA LEU A 52 1.97 12.71 8.47
C LEU A 52 1.64 14.20 8.51
N PRO A 53 0.49 14.59 7.93
CA PRO A 53 0.04 15.97 7.92
C PRO A 53 -0.09 16.46 9.37
N GLY A 54 0.52 17.59 9.68
CA GLY A 54 0.47 18.20 11.02
C GLY A 54 1.47 17.65 12.04
N CYS A 55 2.18 16.55 11.77
CA CYS A 55 3.26 16.10 12.67
C CYS A 55 4.56 16.85 12.38
N GLY A 56 5.11 16.71 11.16
CA GLY A 56 6.33 17.39 10.72
C GLY A 56 7.59 17.16 11.58
N LYS A 57 7.57 16.24 12.56
CA LYS A 57 8.68 16.03 13.49
C LYS A 57 9.82 15.29 12.82
N GLU A 58 11.02 15.85 12.92
CA GLU A 58 12.27 15.16 12.62
C GLU A 58 12.62 14.21 13.76
N THR A 59 12.82 12.93 13.43
CA THR A 59 13.18 11.93 14.44
C THR A 59 14.31 11.03 13.96
N THR A 60 15.12 10.56 14.90
CA THR A 60 16.22 9.61 14.66
C THR A 60 15.75 8.16 14.52
N ARG A 61 14.48 7.90 14.83
CA ARG A 61 13.82 6.58 14.69
C ARG A 61 12.40 6.74 14.19
N LEU A 62 12.26 7.04 12.91
CA LEU A 62 10.96 7.22 12.25
C LEU A 62 10.06 5.99 12.39
N ASP A 63 10.64 4.79 12.29
CA ASP A 63 9.94 3.50 12.49
C ASP A 63 9.20 3.40 13.82
N ARG A 64 9.81 3.91 14.90
CA ARG A 64 9.20 3.92 16.22
C ARG A 64 8.22 5.07 16.37
N HIS A 65 8.56 6.22 15.80
CA HIS A 65 7.74 7.41 15.87
C HIS A 65 6.36 7.20 15.20
N ILE A 66 6.31 6.53 14.05
CA ILE A 66 5.04 6.28 13.33
C ILE A 66 4.08 5.42 14.16
N LYS A 67 4.61 4.47 14.94
CA LYS A 67 3.82 3.63 15.85
C LYS A 67 3.19 4.40 17.02
N VAL A 68 3.67 5.62 17.30
CA VAL A 68 3.13 6.49 18.36
C VAL A 68 1.90 7.27 17.87
N HIS A 69 1.66 7.35 16.55
CA HIS A 69 0.48 8.00 16.01
C HIS A 69 -0.76 7.14 16.24
N THR A 70 -1.42 7.38 17.36
CA THR A 70 -2.70 6.75 17.72
C THR A 70 -3.84 7.15 16.79
N GLU A 71 -3.67 8.25 16.06
CA GLU A 71 -4.61 8.73 15.03
C GLU A 71 -4.63 7.82 13.78
N LEU A 72 -3.61 6.98 13.61
CA LEU A 72 -3.54 6.02 12.51
C LEU A 72 -3.91 4.61 12.97
N SER A 73 -4.65 3.91 12.10
CA SER A 73 -4.82 2.45 12.24
C SER A 73 -3.48 1.73 12.07
N SER A 74 -3.35 0.53 12.63
CA SER A 74 -2.12 -0.28 12.48
C SER A 74 -1.75 -0.50 11.01
N GLY A 75 -2.74 -0.68 10.13
CA GLY A 75 -2.50 -0.81 8.69
C GLY A 75 -1.97 0.49 8.07
N ALA A 76 -2.57 1.63 8.41
CA ALA A 76 -2.12 2.93 7.92
C ALA A 76 -0.71 3.29 8.42
N GLN A 77 -0.34 2.87 9.63
CA GLN A 77 1.03 3.01 10.15
C GLN A 77 2.03 2.19 9.33
N GLU A 78 1.67 0.95 8.98
CA GLU A 78 2.51 0.08 8.15
C GLU A 78 2.66 0.62 6.74
N ASP A 79 1.57 1.10 6.14
CA ASP A 79 1.60 1.71 4.81
C ASP A 79 2.44 3.00 4.79
N ALA A 80 2.30 3.87 5.78
CA ALA A 80 3.16 5.05 5.92
C ALA A 80 4.66 4.65 6.00
N LEU A 81 4.99 3.60 6.76
CA LEU A 81 6.35 3.10 6.83
C LEU A 81 6.84 2.50 5.50
N ARG A 82 5.96 1.82 4.77
CA ARG A 82 6.26 1.29 3.43
C ARG A 82 6.57 2.42 2.47
N ASP A 83 5.79 3.49 2.50
CA ASP A 83 5.97 4.64 1.61
C ASP A 83 7.28 5.36 1.91
N ILE A 84 7.63 5.53 3.18
CA ILE A 84 8.91 6.16 3.50
C ILE A 84 10.09 5.30 3.07
N LYS A 85 10.03 3.99 3.31
CA LYS A 85 11.07 3.05 2.84
C LYS A 85 11.22 3.11 1.33
N ARG A 86 10.10 3.13 0.60
CA ARG A 86 10.08 3.28 -0.85
C ARG A 86 10.71 4.60 -1.28
N LYS A 87 10.28 5.74 -0.72
CA LYS A 87 10.85 7.07 -1.00
C LYS A 87 12.36 7.12 -0.73
N LYS A 88 12.83 6.48 0.33
CA LYS A 88 14.26 6.40 0.63
C LYS A 88 15.03 5.64 -0.46
N VAL A 89 14.54 4.48 -0.90
CA VAL A 89 15.21 3.72 -1.98
C VAL A 89 15.20 4.49 -3.29
N LEU A 90 14.10 5.19 -3.61
CA LEU A 90 14.02 6.03 -4.80
C LEU A 90 15.04 7.18 -4.76
N LYS A 91 15.21 7.84 -3.60
CA LYS A 91 16.26 8.85 -3.41
C LYS A 91 17.66 8.27 -3.59
N GLU A 92 17.91 7.07 -3.03
CA GLU A 92 19.21 6.40 -3.21
C GLU A 92 19.46 6.02 -4.69
N LEU A 93 18.41 5.63 -5.43
CA LEU A 93 18.50 5.39 -6.88
C LEU A 93 18.79 6.69 -7.65
N ALA A 94 18.15 7.79 -7.30
CA ALA A 94 18.40 9.10 -7.91
C ALA A 94 19.85 9.56 -7.68
N VAL A 95 20.35 9.47 -6.44
CA VAL A 95 21.75 9.79 -6.11
C VAL A 95 22.72 8.88 -6.87
N LEU A 96 22.40 7.58 -6.99
CA LEU A 96 23.21 6.67 -7.78
C LEU A 96 23.24 7.08 -9.25
N ARG A 97 22.12 7.51 -9.82
CA ARG A 97 22.06 8.01 -11.21
C ARG A 97 22.88 9.28 -11.39
N GLU A 98 22.73 10.25 -10.49
CA GLU A 98 23.50 11.51 -10.49
C GLU A 98 25.01 11.27 -10.42
N SER A 99 25.44 10.22 -9.72
CA SER A 99 26.85 9.84 -9.62
C SER A 99 27.45 9.31 -10.94
N ASN A 100 26.66 9.18 -12.01
CA ASN A 100 27.07 8.69 -13.33
C ASN A 100 27.91 7.40 -13.25
N PRO A 101 27.30 6.29 -12.80
CA PRO A 101 28.02 5.06 -12.52
C PRO A 101 28.62 4.49 -13.81
N THR A 102 29.80 3.87 -13.69
CA THR A 102 30.52 3.25 -14.83
C THR A 102 29.67 2.21 -15.57
N VAL A 103 28.80 1.51 -14.85
CA VAL A 103 27.80 0.63 -15.43
C VAL A 103 26.47 1.39 -15.50
N PRO A 104 25.89 1.58 -16.69
CA PRO A 104 24.67 2.36 -16.84
C PRO A 104 23.50 1.70 -16.11
N MET A 105 22.68 2.52 -15.48
CA MET A 105 21.46 2.07 -14.81
C MET A 105 20.34 1.82 -15.83
N VAL A 106 19.49 0.82 -15.57
CA VAL A 106 18.36 0.48 -16.45
C VAL A 106 17.02 0.89 -15.85
N SER A 107 16.90 0.86 -14.53
CA SER A 107 15.69 1.29 -13.82
C SER A 107 15.46 2.79 -14.02
N ILE A 108 14.21 3.17 -14.28
CA ILE A 108 13.74 4.57 -14.36
C ILE A 108 12.78 4.91 -13.21
N LEU A 109 12.77 4.10 -12.15
CA LEU A 109 11.78 4.18 -11.07
C LEU A 109 11.87 5.49 -10.27
N ASP A 110 13.07 6.04 -10.14
CA ASP A 110 13.33 7.32 -9.48
C ASP A 110 12.78 8.51 -10.27
N LEU A 111 12.77 8.45 -11.61
CA LEU A 111 12.24 9.53 -12.45
C LEU A 111 10.71 9.63 -12.38
N GLN A 112 10.03 8.49 -12.22
CA GLN A 112 8.56 8.45 -12.17
C GLN A 112 7.98 9.01 -10.85
N ALA A 113 8.79 9.15 -9.80
CA ALA A 113 8.33 9.60 -8.49
C ALA A 113 8.11 11.12 -8.41
N ASP A 114 8.70 11.87 -9.34
CA ASP A 114 8.58 13.32 -9.42
C ASP A 114 7.37 13.75 -10.26
N ASP A 115 6.94 12.91 -11.23
CA ASP A 115 5.74 13.15 -12.06
C ASP A 115 4.43 13.12 -11.24
N ASP A 116 4.38 12.33 -10.16
CA ASP A 116 3.22 12.26 -9.25
C ASP A 116 3.02 13.54 -8.41
N GLN A 117 4.03 14.41 -8.29
CA GLN A 117 3.93 15.70 -7.58
C GLN A 117 3.61 16.89 -8.50
N LEU A 118 3.88 16.77 -9.80
CA LEU A 118 3.55 17.80 -10.80
C LEU A 118 2.12 17.70 -11.32
N SER A 119 1.48 16.54 -11.17
CA SER A 119 0.11 16.28 -11.63
C SER A 119 -1.00 16.90 -10.76
N GLU A 120 -0.67 17.52 -9.62
CA GLU A 120 -1.64 18.17 -8.72
C GLU A 120 -1.80 19.68 -8.97
N LEU A 121 -1.03 20.30 -9.89
CA LEU A 121 -1.06 21.75 -10.13
C LEU A 121 -1.30 22.19 -11.58
N GLU A 122 -1.59 21.28 -12.51
CA GLU A 122 -2.02 21.66 -13.86
C GLU A 122 -3.35 21.00 -14.20
N ASP A 123 -4.44 21.75 -14.05
CA ASP A 123 -5.65 21.50 -14.84
C ASP A 123 -5.27 21.68 -16.32
N PRO A 124 -5.25 20.62 -17.16
CA PRO A 124 -4.94 20.80 -18.56
C PRO A 124 -6.24 21.23 -19.24
N VAL A 125 -6.33 22.51 -19.59
CA VAL A 125 -7.17 22.93 -20.72
C VAL A 125 -6.53 22.28 -21.95
N VAL A 126 -7.06 21.12 -22.33
CA VAL A 126 -6.67 20.38 -23.53
C VAL A 126 -7.12 21.18 -24.76
N PRO A 127 -6.21 21.69 -25.61
CA PRO A 127 -6.57 22.07 -26.97
C PRO A 127 -6.84 20.77 -27.73
N GLN A 128 -8.08 20.68 -28.20
CA GLN A 128 -8.72 19.49 -28.75
C GLN A 128 -8.30 19.27 -30.21
N ASP A 129 -7.03 18.98 -30.49
CA ASP A 129 -6.57 18.72 -31.88
C ASP A 129 -5.39 17.71 -32.00
N CYS A 130 -5.10 16.88 -30.99
CA CYS A 130 -3.98 15.92 -31.03
C CYS A 130 -4.33 14.52 -30.46
N GLU A 131 -5.51 13.99 -30.78
CA GLU A 131 -5.97 12.66 -30.32
C GLU A 131 -5.32 11.47 -31.06
N GLU A 132 -4.53 11.69 -32.12
CA GLU A 132 -3.91 10.59 -32.89
C GLU A 132 -2.55 10.11 -32.33
N GLU A 133 -1.85 10.90 -31.52
CA GLU A 133 -0.47 10.54 -31.08
C GLU A 133 -0.41 9.73 -29.78
N LYS A 134 -1.49 9.67 -28.98
CA LYS A 134 -1.50 9.01 -27.65
C LYS A 134 -1.76 7.50 -27.66
N GLU A 135 -2.17 6.89 -28.78
CA GLU A 135 -2.34 5.42 -28.85
C GLU A 135 -1.03 4.66 -29.09
N ALA A 136 0.01 5.31 -29.61
CA ALA A 136 1.29 4.67 -29.92
C ALA A 136 2.13 4.36 -28.67
N GLU A 137 2.02 5.18 -27.62
CA GLU A 137 2.89 5.06 -26.43
C GLU A 137 2.41 4.01 -25.41
N ARG A 138 1.19 3.48 -25.55
CA ARG A 138 0.69 2.36 -24.71
C ARG A 138 1.17 0.98 -25.17
N SER A 139 2.00 0.89 -26.22
CA SER A 139 2.49 -0.38 -26.77
C SER A 139 3.91 -0.75 -26.33
N LEU A 140 4.20 -0.70 -25.03
CA LEU A 140 5.50 -1.13 -24.48
C LEU A 140 5.66 -2.66 -24.31
N CYS A 141 4.83 -3.48 -24.98
CA CYS A 141 5.01 -4.93 -24.98
C CYS A 141 4.83 -5.52 -26.39
N ASN A 142 5.96 -5.85 -27.04
CA ASN A 142 6.01 -6.47 -28.37
C ASN A 142 5.51 -7.93 -28.42
N SER A 143 4.98 -8.48 -27.31
CA SER A 143 4.41 -9.83 -27.33
C SER A 143 3.00 -9.83 -27.95
N PRO A 144 2.71 -10.66 -28.96
CA PRO A 144 1.38 -10.77 -29.56
C PRO A 144 0.31 -11.25 -28.56
N ARG A 145 0.71 -11.98 -27.51
CA ARG A 145 -0.19 -12.37 -26.41
C ARG A 145 -0.59 -11.18 -25.54
N CYS A 146 0.28 -10.18 -25.39
CA CYS A 146 0.01 -8.99 -24.62
C CYS A 146 -0.93 -8.03 -25.37
N LYS A 147 -0.77 -7.91 -26.69
CA LYS A 147 -1.68 -7.13 -27.56
C LYS A 147 -3.12 -7.62 -27.47
N LYS A 148 -3.33 -8.94 -27.66
CA LYS A 148 -4.65 -9.57 -27.52
C LYS A 148 -5.28 -9.36 -26.14
N ARG A 149 -4.47 -9.37 -25.08
CA ARG A 149 -4.95 -9.11 -23.73
C ARG A 149 -5.32 -7.64 -23.52
N GLY A 150 -4.53 -6.73 -24.09
CA GLY A 150 -4.82 -5.29 -24.09
C GLY A 150 -6.13 -4.97 -24.82
N GLU A 151 -6.36 -5.56 -25.99
CA GLU A 151 -7.63 -5.43 -26.73
C GLU A 151 -8.82 -5.92 -25.91
N ARG A 152 -8.71 -7.08 -25.24
CA ARG A 152 -9.75 -7.59 -24.35
C ARG A 152 -10.07 -6.62 -23.22
N PHE A 153 -9.05 -6.09 -22.56
CA PHE A 153 -9.25 -5.11 -21.51
C PHE A 153 -9.83 -3.80 -22.03
N LYS A 154 -9.44 -3.33 -23.23
CA LYS A 154 -10.07 -2.16 -23.85
C LYS A 154 -11.57 -2.36 -24.05
N VAL A 155 -11.99 -3.51 -24.55
CA VAL A 155 -13.41 -3.84 -24.73
C VAL A 155 -14.13 -3.92 -23.38
N GLU A 156 -13.52 -4.56 -22.38
CA GLU A 156 -14.09 -4.69 -21.04
C GLU A 156 -14.23 -3.32 -20.33
N ILE A 157 -13.24 -2.44 -20.46
CA ILE A 157 -13.33 -1.06 -19.95
C ILE A 157 -14.46 -0.30 -20.63
N ALA A 158 -14.60 -0.43 -21.96
CA ALA A 158 -15.67 0.23 -22.70
C ALA A 158 -17.06 -0.30 -22.28
N ASP A 159 -17.19 -1.59 -21.99
CA ASP A 159 -18.44 -2.17 -21.50
C ASP A 159 -18.76 -1.71 -20.07
N LEU A 160 -17.77 -1.73 -19.17
CA LEU A 160 -17.93 -1.24 -17.79
C LEU A 160 -18.31 0.23 -17.75
N ASN A 161 -17.71 1.08 -18.59
CA ASN A 161 -18.09 2.49 -18.66
C ASN A 161 -19.56 2.67 -19.08
N LYS A 162 -20.04 1.90 -20.06
CA LYS A 162 -21.47 1.90 -20.42
C LYS A 162 -22.37 1.48 -19.26
N GLN A 163 -21.94 0.49 -18.47
CA GLN A 163 -22.68 0.07 -17.27
C GLN A 163 -22.73 1.18 -16.22
N VAL A 164 -21.62 1.92 -16.02
CA VAL A 164 -21.59 3.08 -15.13
C VAL A 164 -22.52 4.18 -15.63
N ASP A 165 -22.52 4.48 -16.92
CA ASP A 165 -23.38 5.51 -17.51
C ASP A 165 -24.87 5.16 -17.33
N THR A 166 -25.25 3.93 -17.62
CA THR A 166 -26.64 3.46 -17.46
C THR A 166 -27.08 3.45 -15.99
N LEU A 167 -26.21 3.05 -15.06
CA LEU A 167 -26.51 3.11 -13.63
C LEU A 167 -26.64 4.56 -13.14
N THR A 168 -25.83 5.47 -13.68
CA THR A 168 -25.89 6.91 -13.33
C THR A 168 -27.22 7.50 -13.82
N GLU A 169 -27.61 7.24 -15.06
CA GLU A 169 -28.88 7.71 -15.64
C GLU A 169 -30.09 7.16 -14.86
N THR A 170 -30.09 5.86 -14.54
CA THR A 170 -31.19 5.26 -13.75
C THR A 170 -31.26 5.83 -12.33
N ALA A 171 -30.12 6.13 -11.70
CA ALA A 171 -30.08 6.77 -10.39
C ALA A 171 -30.65 8.21 -10.44
N GLU A 172 -30.37 8.98 -11.49
CA GLU A 172 -30.94 10.30 -11.70
C GLU A 172 -32.46 10.24 -11.90
N ILE A 173 -32.95 9.29 -12.71
CA ILE A 173 -34.39 9.06 -12.89
C ILE A 173 -35.06 8.67 -11.56
N GLN A 174 -34.40 7.88 -10.71
CA GLN A 174 -34.93 7.54 -9.39
C GLN A 174 -34.96 8.75 -8.45
N LYS A 175 -33.94 9.62 -8.49
CA LYS A 175 -33.91 10.87 -7.71
C LYS A 175 -35.04 11.81 -8.12
N THR A 176 -35.27 12.00 -9.43
CA THR A 176 -36.35 12.84 -9.94
C THR A 176 -37.72 12.27 -9.59
N LYS A 177 -37.93 10.96 -9.73
CA LYS A 177 -39.16 10.28 -9.27
C LYS A 177 -39.42 10.49 -7.79
N LYS A 178 -38.41 10.35 -6.92
CA LYS A 178 -38.52 10.60 -5.47
C LYS A 178 -38.84 12.07 -5.15
N GLN A 179 -38.29 13.02 -5.90
CA GLN A 179 -38.63 14.44 -5.73
C GLN A 179 -40.07 14.75 -6.17
N ILE A 180 -40.52 14.15 -7.28
CA ILE A 180 -41.89 14.32 -7.78
C ILE A 180 -42.89 13.69 -6.80
N THR A 181 -42.65 12.46 -6.33
CA THR A 181 -43.53 11.83 -5.33
C THR A 181 -43.56 12.63 -4.03
N LYS A 182 -42.41 13.12 -3.54
CA LYS A 182 -42.36 13.99 -2.36
C LYS A 182 -43.17 15.27 -2.56
N ARG A 183 -43.10 15.90 -3.74
CA ARG A 183 -43.90 17.09 -4.07
C ARG A 183 -45.39 16.79 -4.13
N LEU A 184 -45.79 15.66 -4.73
CA LEU A 184 -47.19 15.23 -4.80
C LEU A 184 -47.76 14.91 -3.40
N LEU A 185 -47.00 14.21 -2.56
CA LEU A 185 -47.36 13.93 -1.16
C LEU A 185 -47.38 15.20 -0.29
N SER A 186 -46.59 16.23 -0.62
CA SER A 186 -46.63 17.51 0.10
C SER A 186 -47.77 18.43 -0.39
N SER A 187 -48.35 18.19 -1.57
CA SER A 187 -49.51 18.94 -2.10
C SER A 187 -50.86 18.37 -1.67
N LEU A 188 -50.88 17.16 -1.12
CA LEU A 188 -52.01 16.60 -0.39
C LEU A 188 -51.79 17.02 1.08
N GLY A 189 -52.39 18.14 1.47
CA GLY A 189 -52.21 18.69 2.82
C GLY A 189 -52.64 17.71 3.92
N PRO A 190 -52.11 17.86 5.15
CA PRO A 190 -52.65 17.17 6.31
C PRO A 190 -54.06 17.72 6.56
N GLU A 191 -55.07 16.86 6.41
CA GLU A 191 -56.36 17.06 7.06
C GLU A 191 -56.14 16.71 8.54
N ASP A 192 -55.85 17.74 9.35
CA ASP A 192 -55.86 17.64 10.80
C ASP A 192 -57.34 17.54 11.24
N GLU A 193 -57.83 16.31 11.43
CA GLU A 193 -59.00 16.06 12.28
C GLU A 193 -58.52 15.76 13.70
N ASP A 194 -58.66 16.74 14.59
CA ASP A 194 -58.68 16.54 16.03
C ASP A 194 -59.88 15.65 16.40
N LYS A 195 -59.63 14.59 17.17
CA LYS A 195 -60.57 14.05 18.17
C LYS A 195 -59.88 13.10 19.13
N ASP A 196 -59.76 13.59 20.36
CA ASP A 196 -59.64 12.79 21.58
C ASP A 196 -60.79 11.77 21.68
N ASP A 197 -60.46 10.51 21.98
CA ASP A 197 -61.14 9.69 22.98
C ASP A 197 -60.33 8.39 23.20
N ALA A 198 -59.89 8.18 24.44
CA ALA A 198 -59.37 6.90 24.96
C ALA A 198 -60.54 5.91 25.21
N PRO A 199 -60.38 4.68 25.79
CA PRO A 199 -59.20 3.93 26.24
C PRO A 199 -59.24 2.43 25.82
N VAL A 200 -58.24 1.62 26.24
CA VAL A 200 -58.35 0.25 26.83
C VAL A 200 -56.94 -0.38 26.89
N ASP A 201 -56.34 -0.37 28.09
CA ASP A 201 -55.43 -1.41 28.61
C ASP A 201 -56.29 -2.63 29.04
N PRO A 202 -55.78 -3.86 29.34
CA PRO A 202 -54.39 -4.21 29.70
C PRO A 202 -53.87 -5.53 29.08
N GLU A 203 -52.57 -5.80 29.14
CA GLU A 203 -52.12 -7.05 29.80
C GLU A 203 -50.63 -7.09 30.12
N GLU A 204 -50.42 -7.51 31.37
CA GLU A 204 -49.21 -7.84 32.09
C GLU A 204 -48.24 -8.78 31.35
N ASN A 205 -46.92 -8.53 31.43
CA ASN A 205 -46.08 -9.26 32.38
C ASN A 205 -44.64 -8.70 32.43
N PRO A 206 -43.98 -8.67 33.61
CA PRO A 206 -42.72 -7.98 33.82
C PRO A 206 -41.50 -8.91 34.01
N LEU A 207 -40.31 -8.33 33.79
CA LEU A 207 -39.01 -8.62 34.45
C LEU A 207 -38.33 -9.99 34.14
N PRO A 208 -37.02 -10.21 34.45
CA PRO A 208 -36.17 -9.42 35.34
C PRO A 208 -34.74 -9.08 34.88
N GLN A 209 -34.23 -8.07 35.58
CA GLN A 209 -32.84 -7.65 35.75
C GLN A 209 -31.90 -8.77 36.26
N ARG A 210 -30.63 -8.37 36.39
CA ARG A 210 -29.58 -8.86 37.32
C ARG A 210 -28.73 -10.02 36.76
N ARG A 211 -27.39 -10.02 36.80
CA ARG A 211 -26.42 -9.45 37.74
C ARG A 211 -25.04 -9.34 37.08
N SER A 212 -24.27 -8.30 37.42
CA SER A 212 -22.80 -8.42 37.52
C SER A 212 -22.44 -9.34 38.69
N PRO A 213 -21.31 -10.06 38.63
CA PRO A 213 -20.17 -9.62 39.46
C PRO A 213 -18.78 -9.95 38.87
N GLN A 214 -17.83 -9.02 39.02
CA GLN A 214 -16.44 -9.30 39.42
C GLN A 214 -16.38 -9.33 40.98
N PRO A 215 -15.29 -9.67 41.70
CA PRO A 215 -13.85 -9.84 41.36
C PRO A 215 -13.27 -11.17 41.95
N THR A 216 -11.99 -11.59 41.87
CA THR A 216 -10.74 -11.16 42.56
C THR A 216 -9.66 -12.24 42.27
N THR A 217 -8.44 -11.91 41.79
CA THR A 217 -7.16 -11.76 42.54
C THR A 217 -6.26 -13.01 42.62
N SER A 218 -5.01 -12.88 42.11
CA SER A 218 -3.72 -13.41 42.63
C SER A 218 -2.66 -13.24 41.52
N GLN A 219 -1.77 -12.24 41.49
CA GLN A 219 -0.59 -11.97 42.34
C GLN A 219 0.33 -13.18 42.60
N GLN A 220 1.50 -13.18 41.94
CA GLN A 220 2.78 -13.50 42.56
C GLN A 220 3.94 -12.85 41.76
N ALA A 221 4.60 -11.86 42.38
CA ALA A 221 6.05 -11.61 42.26
C ALA A 221 6.79 -12.75 43.02
N ILE A 222 8.10 -12.99 43.00
CA ILE A 222 9.32 -12.18 43.26
C ILE A 222 10.50 -13.13 42.82
N ALA A 223 11.62 -12.72 42.22
CA ALA A 223 12.88 -12.27 42.86
C ALA A 223 13.99 -12.28 41.77
N ARG A 224 14.71 -11.17 41.52
CA ARG A 224 15.99 -10.75 42.12
C ARG A 224 17.19 -11.69 41.88
N GLY A 225 18.22 -11.12 41.23
CA GLY A 225 19.57 -11.67 41.10
C GLY A 225 20.48 -10.73 40.31
N GLU A 226 21.08 -9.76 41.00
CA GLU A 226 22.17 -8.91 40.53
C GLU A 226 23.50 -9.68 40.63
N SER A 227 24.42 -9.53 39.66
CA SER A 227 25.86 -9.31 39.93
C SER A 227 26.74 -9.32 38.66
N SER A 228 27.49 -8.24 38.49
CA SER A 228 28.92 -8.14 38.16
C SER A 228 29.57 -8.89 36.98
N ALA A 229 30.10 -8.05 36.08
CA ALA A 229 31.53 -7.90 35.76
C ALA A 229 32.36 -9.06 35.14
N GLN A 230 33.12 -8.65 34.12
CA GLN A 230 34.45 -9.12 33.71
C GLN A 230 34.60 -10.36 32.81
N GLN A 231 35.13 -10.05 31.61
CA GLN A 231 36.26 -10.69 30.92
C GLN A 231 36.13 -12.13 30.40
N ARG A 232 36.25 -12.23 29.06
CA ARG A 232 37.01 -13.18 28.20
C ARG A 232 36.21 -13.30 26.89
N ASN A 233 36.60 -12.72 25.74
CA ASN A 233 37.85 -12.89 25.00
C ASN A 233 38.44 -14.29 25.16
N GLU A 234 37.88 -15.23 24.40
CA GLU A 234 38.63 -16.39 23.92
C GLU A 234 38.09 -16.80 22.54
N GLU A 235 39.04 -16.95 21.63
CA GLU A 235 38.93 -17.12 20.21
C GLU A 235 38.19 -18.43 19.86
N ARG A 236 37.08 -18.32 19.13
CA ARG A 236 36.54 -19.47 18.39
C ARG A 236 37.31 -19.59 17.09
N SER A 237 38.34 -20.43 17.08
CA SER A 237 39.01 -20.86 15.85
C SER A 237 37.99 -21.47 14.86
N PRO A 238 38.15 -21.27 13.54
CA PRO A 238 37.32 -21.92 12.54
C PRO A 238 37.50 -23.45 12.56
N PRO A 239 36.46 -24.23 12.21
CA PRO A 239 36.56 -25.68 12.16
C PRO A 239 37.58 -26.12 11.09
N HIS A 240 38.50 -26.98 11.49
CA HIS A 240 39.49 -27.63 10.64
C HIS A 240 38.79 -28.58 9.66
N TYR A 241 38.87 -28.30 8.36
CA TYR A 241 38.42 -29.19 7.30
C TYR A 241 39.59 -30.06 6.82
N PRO A 242 39.43 -31.40 6.72
CA PRO A 242 40.43 -32.27 6.13
C PRO A 242 40.45 -32.14 4.60
N ASP A 243 41.64 -31.90 4.07
CA ASP A 243 41.95 -31.93 2.64
C ASP A 243 41.65 -33.32 2.07
N HIS A 244 40.67 -33.38 1.17
CA HIS A 244 40.50 -34.51 0.27
C HIS A 244 40.29 -33.99 -1.15
N VAL A 245 41.37 -33.47 -1.72
CA VAL A 245 41.58 -33.51 -3.15
C VAL A 245 42.60 -34.62 -3.39
N SER A 246 42.16 -35.74 -3.94
CA SER A 246 42.96 -36.58 -4.84
C SER A 246 42.06 -37.60 -5.53
N VAL A 247 42.31 -37.75 -6.83
CA VAL A 247 41.94 -38.86 -7.71
C VAL A 247 40.54 -38.79 -8.32
N LEU A 248 40.44 -38.31 -9.56
CA LEU A 248 40.24 -39.17 -10.74
C LEU A 248 40.37 -38.30 -12.00
N SER A 249 41.59 -38.28 -12.53
CA SER A 249 41.83 -38.07 -13.95
C SER A 249 42.01 -39.45 -14.55
N GLU A 250 41.08 -39.87 -15.40
CA GLU A 250 41.25 -40.76 -16.56
C GLU A 250 39.97 -40.75 -17.39
#